data_AF-A0A0C9YY11-F1
#
_entry.id   AF-A0A0C9YY11-F1
#
_cell.length_a   1.000
_cell.length_b   1.000
_cell.length_c   1.000
_cell.angle_alpha   90.00
_cell.angle_beta   90.00
_cell.angle_gamma   90.00
#
_symmetry.space_group_name_H-M   'P 1'
#
loop_
_entity.id
_entity.type
_entity.pdbx_description
1 polymer ?
#
loop_
_entity_poly.entity_id
_entity_poly.type
_entity_poly.pdbx_seq_one_letter_code
_entity_poly.pdbx_strand_id
1 'polypeptide(L)'
;MPENVFRFICLVRGDSPNSVFSVQLPCSAGVFELREAIKDEKHYVFPANQLVLYRASEQVVHWCSDDADGLMEAVNQGDHTKIYPWCSLSTIFNQSEITDGIDVLVEVPSALAASYAPRATLDLNCLVLGDTPDRIFPVELANSETVGALREVIKSKKQHALHGVDADQLSLYRTSLPNNGELEDKLRSLAFDEPLLSTSVLASIFTDLPLEGHLHIVV
;
A
#
# COMPACT_ATOMS: atom_id res chain seq x y z
N MET A 1 -23.08 -21.17 -20.89
CA MET A 1 -22.39 -22.22 -20.10
C MET A 1 -21.50 -21.47 -19.12
N PRO A 2 -21.47 -21.82 -17.83
CA PRO A 2 -20.56 -21.16 -16.91
C PRO A 2 -19.13 -21.45 -17.36
N GLU A 3 -18.37 -20.40 -17.68
CA GLU A 3 -16.95 -20.52 -17.95
C GLU A 3 -16.30 -21.06 -16.68
N ASN A 4 -15.56 -22.15 -16.80
CA ASN A 4 -14.83 -22.70 -15.66
C ASN A 4 -13.64 -21.77 -15.42
N VAL A 5 -13.57 -21.16 -14.25
CA VAL A 5 -12.58 -20.13 -13.88
C VAL A 5 -11.80 -20.64 -12.68
N PHE A 6 -10.47 -20.59 -12.78
CA PHE A 6 -9.58 -20.76 -11.64
C PHE A 6 -9.52 -19.47 -10.83
N ARG A 7 -9.60 -19.61 -9.51
CA ARG A 7 -9.25 -18.55 -8.58
C ARG A 7 -7.93 -18.93 -7.93
N PHE A 8 -6.93 -18.06 -8.05
CA PHE A 8 -5.63 -18.22 -7.42
C PHE A 8 -5.46 -17.19 -6.32
N ILE A 9 -5.13 -17.65 -5.12
CA ILE A 9 -4.74 -16.82 -3.98
C ILE A 9 -3.23 -16.58 -4.08
N CYS A 10 -2.85 -15.30 -4.16
CA CYS A 10 -1.50 -14.86 -4.43
C CYS A 10 -0.95 -14.03 -3.28
N LEU A 11 0.35 -14.16 -2.99
CA LEU A 11 1.08 -13.31 -2.06
C LEU A 11 2.40 -12.87 -2.69
N VAL A 12 2.77 -11.60 -2.51
CA VAL A 12 4.10 -11.10 -2.91
C VAL A 12 5.10 -11.40 -1.80
N ARG A 13 6.23 -12.00 -2.15
CA ARG A 13 7.26 -12.35 -1.16
C ARG A 13 7.86 -11.07 -0.57
N GLY A 14 7.77 -10.93 0.75
CA GLY A 14 8.20 -9.74 1.49
C GLY A 14 7.06 -8.78 1.86
N ASP A 15 5.85 -8.98 1.33
CA ASP A 15 4.66 -8.24 1.76
C ASP A 15 4.10 -8.79 3.09
N SER A 16 3.18 -8.02 3.70
CA SER A 16 2.41 -8.45 4.87
C SER A 16 1.47 -9.61 4.54
N PRO A 17 1.21 -10.55 5.48
CA PRO A 17 0.24 -11.64 5.29
C PRO A 17 -1.19 -11.14 5.02
N ASN A 18 -1.51 -9.90 5.39
CA ASN A 18 -2.80 -9.28 5.07
C ASN A 18 -2.89 -8.73 3.63
N SER A 19 -1.79 -8.75 2.87
CA SER A 19 -1.71 -8.22 1.49
C SER A 19 -1.99 -9.28 0.42
N VAL A 20 -2.51 -10.44 0.83
CA VAL A 20 -2.97 -11.52 -0.03
C VAL A 20 -4.08 -11.00 -0.94
N PHE A 21 -4.04 -11.43 -2.19
CA PHE A 21 -4.99 -11.01 -3.22
C PHE A 21 -5.40 -12.22 -4.06
N SER A 22 -6.53 -12.13 -4.76
CA SER A 22 -6.99 -13.24 -5.60
C SER A 22 -7.15 -12.82 -7.05
N VAL A 23 -6.60 -13.61 -7.96
CA VAL A 23 -6.76 -13.43 -9.41
C VAL A 23 -7.64 -14.53 -9.97
N GLN A 24 -8.51 -14.17 -10.91
CA GLN A 24 -9.43 -15.10 -11.56
C GLN A 24 -9.09 -15.24 -13.04
N LEU A 25 -8.93 -16.48 -13.51
CA LEU A 25 -8.50 -16.77 -14.88
C LEU A 25 -9.30 -17.94 -15.45
N PRO A 26 -9.63 -17.93 -16.76
CA PRO A 26 -10.29 -19.06 -17.40
C PRO A 26 -9.41 -20.32 -17.32
N CYS A 27 -10.02 -21.51 -17.26
CA CYS A 27 -9.25 -22.76 -17.12
C CYS A 27 -8.32 -23.09 -18.29
N SER A 28 -8.47 -22.41 -19.44
CA SER A 28 -7.56 -22.48 -20.58
C SER A 28 -6.36 -21.53 -20.48
N ALA A 29 -6.30 -20.67 -19.46
CA ALA A 29 -5.25 -19.68 -19.29
C ALA A 29 -3.89 -20.34 -18.97
N GLY A 30 -2.83 -19.74 -19.49
CA GLY A 30 -1.46 -20.10 -19.19
C GLY A 30 -0.83 -19.19 -18.13
N VAL A 31 0.45 -19.43 -17.89
CA VAL A 31 1.26 -18.63 -16.95
C VAL A 31 1.43 -17.18 -17.43
N PHE A 32 1.35 -16.94 -18.74
CA PHE A 32 1.41 -15.59 -19.30
C PHE A 32 0.23 -14.74 -18.82
N GLU A 33 -0.99 -15.24 -18.96
CA GLU A 33 -2.21 -14.57 -18.52
C GLU A 33 -2.22 -14.39 -17.00
N LEU A 34 -1.69 -15.36 -16.24
CA LEU A 34 -1.52 -15.21 -14.80
C LEU A 34 -0.61 -14.05 -14.42
N ARG A 35 0.52 -13.88 -15.12
CA ARG A 35 1.42 -12.76 -14.88
C ARG A 35 0.76 -11.42 -15.21
N GLU A 36 0.06 -11.33 -16.35
CA GLU A 36 -0.66 -10.10 -16.71
C GLU A 36 -1.76 -9.78 -15.70
N ALA A 37 -2.54 -10.77 -15.24
CA ALA A 37 -3.56 -10.55 -14.22
C ALA A 37 -2.97 -10.07 -12.88
N ILE A 38 -1.86 -10.66 -12.42
CA ILE A 38 -1.16 -10.20 -11.22
C ILE A 38 -0.63 -8.78 -11.40
N LYS A 39 -0.05 -8.48 -12.58
CA LYS A 39 0.47 -7.16 -12.90
C LYS A 39 -0.65 -6.12 -12.85
N ASP A 40 -1.78 -6.39 -13.46
CA ASP A 40 -2.89 -5.45 -13.53
C ASP A 40 -3.55 -5.27 -12.15
N GLU A 41 -3.75 -6.36 -11.39
CA GLU A 41 -4.27 -6.32 -10.02
C GLU A 41 -3.40 -5.46 -9.08
N LYS A 42 -2.08 -5.65 -9.15
CA LYS A 42 -1.11 -4.89 -8.33
C LYS A 42 -0.69 -3.57 -8.97
N HIS A 43 -1.29 -3.17 -10.09
CA HIS A 43 -1.01 -1.92 -10.81
C HIS A 43 0.48 -1.73 -11.12
N TYR A 44 1.10 -2.82 -11.54
CA TYR A 44 2.51 -2.90 -11.82
C TYR A 44 2.88 -2.19 -13.14
N VAL A 45 3.84 -1.27 -13.10
CA VAL A 45 4.27 -0.41 -14.23
C VAL A 45 5.34 -1.03 -15.17
N PHE A 46 5.89 -2.19 -14.84
CA PHE A 46 6.83 -2.98 -15.66
C PHE A 46 6.11 -4.06 -16.47
N PRO A 47 6.79 -4.68 -17.44
CA PRO A 47 6.26 -5.85 -18.16
C PRO A 47 6.10 -7.07 -17.24
N ALA A 48 4.96 -7.79 -17.34
CA ALA A 48 4.67 -8.90 -16.42
C ALA A 48 5.63 -10.08 -16.56
N ASN A 49 6.37 -10.17 -17.67
CA ASN A 49 7.38 -11.21 -17.87
C ASN A 49 8.56 -11.12 -16.88
N GLN A 50 8.70 -9.99 -16.17
CA GLN A 50 9.69 -9.78 -15.11
C GLN A 50 9.25 -10.39 -13.78
N LEU A 51 7.97 -10.72 -13.60
CA LEU A 51 7.48 -11.45 -12.43
C LEU A 51 8.02 -12.88 -12.43
N VAL A 52 8.54 -13.30 -11.29
CA VAL A 52 8.88 -14.69 -11.03
C VAL A 52 7.78 -15.29 -10.16
N LEU A 53 7.17 -16.38 -10.63
CA LEU A 53 6.06 -17.04 -9.95
C LEU A 53 6.53 -18.37 -9.39
N TYR A 54 6.04 -18.72 -8.21
CA TYR A 54 6.23 -20.02 -7.59
C TYR A 54 4.87 -20.60 -7.19
N ARG A 55 4.71 -21.91 -7.37
CA ARG A 55 3.67 -22.68 -6.70
C ARG A 55 4.09 -22.80 -5.23
N ALA A 56 3.21 -22.39 -4.34
CA ALA A 56 3.42 -22.52 -2.91
C ALA A 56 3.61 -23.99 -2.51
N SER A 57 4.28 -24.22 -1.38
CA SER A 57 4.52 -25.56 -0.87
C SER A 57 3.27 -26.06 -0.16
N GLU A 58 3.14 -27.38 0.02
CA GLU A 58 2.00 -27.99 0.72
C GLU A 58 1.74 -27.39 2.12
N GLN A 59 2.80 -26.92 2.78
CA GLN A 59 2.68 -26.24 4.09
C GLN A 59 1.96 -24.90 3.99
N VAL A 60 2.17 -24.15 2.89
CA VAL A 60 1.61 -22.80 2.68
C VAL A 60 0.24 -22.86 1.99
N VAL A 61 0.06 -23.82 1.07
CA VAL A 61 -1.19 -24.02 0.32
C VAL A 61 -2.34 -24.42 1.27
N HIS A 62 -2.07 -25.19 2.32
CA HIS A 62 -3.08 -25.61 3.30
C HIS A 62 -3.01 -24.87 4.63
N TRP A 63 -2.46 -23.64 4.63
CA TRP A 63 -2.33 -22.87 5.86
C TRP A 63 -3.70 -22.52 6.44
N CYS A 64 -4.02 -23.07 7.61
CA CYS A 64 -5.30 -22.90 8.32
C CYS A 64 -5.09 -22.41 9.76
N SER A 65 -3.94 -21.78 10.03
CA SER A 65 -3.57 -21.23 11.34
C SER A 65 -3.65 -19.70 11.31
N ASP A 66 -4.12 -19.10 12.40
CA ASP A 66 -4.10 -17.64 12.61
C ASP A 66 -2.68 -17.10 12.91
N ASP A 67 -1.67 -17.98 12.93
CA ASP A 67 -0.26 -17.64 13.12
C ASP A 67 0.34 -17.01 11.85
N ALA A 68 0.23 -15.68 11.79
CA ALA A 68 0.80 -14.86 10.73
C ALA A 68 2.33 -14.94 10.66
N ASP A 69 3.01 -15.04 11.80
CA ASP A 69 4.47 -15.11 11.85
C ASP A 69 4.97 -16.45 11.31
N GLY A 70 4.31 -17.55 11.73
CA GLY A 70 4.57 -18.88 11.20
C GLY A 70 4.31 -18.99 9.69
N LEU A 71 3.26 -18.33 9.18
CA LEU A 71 2.97 -18.30 7.74
C LEU A 71 4.11 -17.66 6.97
N MET A 72 4.59 -16.51 7.45
CA MET A 72 5.67 -15.78 6.80
C MET A 72 7.00 -16.54 6.89
N GLU A 73 7.25 -17.29 7.96
CA GLU A 73 8.39 -18.19 8.04
C GLU A 73 8.30 -19.30 6.98
N ALA A 74 7.13 -19.94 6.84
CA ALA A 74 6.90 -20.98 5.84
C ALA A 74 7.00 -20.46 4.39
N VAL A 75 6.53 -19.26 4.10
CA VAL A 75 6.67 -18.58 2.80
C VAL A 75 8.13 -18.25 2.48
N ASN A 76 8.93 -17.93 3.50
CA ASN A 76 10.32 -17.54 3.31
C ASN A 76 11.26 -18.75 3.23
N GLN A 77 11.00 -19.81 4.00
CA GLN A 77 11.87 -20.98 4.08
C GLN A 77 11.35 -22.19 3.28
N GLY A 78 10.13 -22.12 2.76
CA GLY A 78 9.50 -23.22 2.05
C GLY A 78 10.17 -23.59 0.73
N ASP A 79 10.13 -24.89 0.41
CA ASP A 79 10.60 -25.42 -0.88
C ASP A 79 9.53 -25.22 -1.97
N HIS A 80 9.39 -23.96 -2.38
CA HIS A 80 8.39 -23.54 -3.37
C HIS A 80 8.84 -23.88 -4.80
N THR A 81 7.93 -24.39 -5.61
CA THR A 81 8.27 -24.83 -6.98
C THR A 81 8.16 -23.67 -7.95
N LYS A 82 9.25 -23.30 -8.62
CA LYS A 82 9.26 -22.24 -9.63
C LYS A 82 8.37 -22.59 -10.83
N ILE A 83 7.50 -21.67 -11.20
CA ILE A 83 6.59 -21.78 -12.35
C ILE A 83 7.24 -21.15 -13.57
N TYR A 84 7.39 -21.94 -14.63
CA TYR A 84 7.97 -21.48 -15.89
C TYR A 84 6.87 -21.02 -16.88
N PRO A 85 7.17 -20.06 -17.76
CA PRO A 85 6.18 -19.48 -18.69
C PRO A 85 5.51 -20.49 -19.63
N TRP A 86 6.21 -21.57 -19.98
CA TRP A 86 5.72 -22.59 -20.90
C TRP A 86 4.87 -23.67 -20.23
N CYS A 87 4.72 -23.62 -18.90
CA CYS A 87 3.90 -24.58 -18.19
C CYS A 87 2.41 -24.21 -18.28
N SER A 88 1.55 -25.22 -18.41
CA SER A 88 0.11 -25.01 -18.31
C SER A 88 -0.30 -24.90 -16.85
N LEU A 89 -1.14 -23.91 -16.51
CA LEU A 89 -1.66 -23.77 -15.14
C LEU A 89 -2.41 -25.03 -14.70
N SER A 90 -3.18 -25.64 -15.60
CA SER A 90 -3.91 -26.89 -15.33
C SER A 90 -3.01 -28.10 -15.04
N THR A 91 -1.74 -28.06 -15.42
CA THR A 91 -0.77 -29.12 -15.12
C THR A 91 -0.06 -28.86 -13.78
N ILE A 92 0.05 -27.59 -13.39
CA ILE A 92 0.71 -27.18 -12.15
C ILE A 92 -0.26 -27.21 -10.97
N PHE A 93 -1.51 -26.81 -11.21
CA PHE A 93 -2.58 -26.71 -10.23
C PHE A 93 -3.69 -27.69 -10.58
N ASN A 94 -3.93 -28.65 -9.70
CA ASN A 94 -5.04 -29.57 -9.86
C ASN A 94 -6.36 -28.86 -9.54
N GLN A 95 -7.34 -28.96 -10.45
CA GLN A 95 -8.67 -28.34 -10.31
C GLN A 95 -9.46 -28.70 -9.05
N SER A 96 -9.04 -29.72 -8.30
CA SER A 96 -9.82 -30.31 -7.22
C SER A 96 -9.45 -29.83 -5.82
N GLU A 97 -8.43 -28.97 -5.69
CA GLU A 97 -7.97 -28.43 -4.41
C GLU A 97 -8.34 -26.95 -4.35
N ILE A 98 -9.58 -26.68 -3.93
CA ILE A 98 -9.92 -25.35 -3.42
C ILE A 98 -9.20 -25.26 -2.07
N THR A 99 -8.14 -24.49 -2.01
CA THR A 99 -7.37 -24.32 -0.78
C THR A 99 -7.59 -22.93 -0.23
N ASP A 100 -7.86 -22.84 1.08
CA ASP A 100 -8.02 -21.56 1.78
C ASP A 100 -6.66 -20.85 2.03
N GLY A 101 -5.55 -21.51 1.70
CA GLY A 101 -4.20 -20.95 1.80
C GLY A 101 -3.72 -20.27 0.52
N ILE A 102 -2.40 -20.06 0.41
CA ILE A 102 -1.80 -19.32 -0.71
C ILE A 102 -1.38 -20.29 -1.80
N ASP A 103 -1.85 -20.09 -3.03
CA ASP A 103 -1.53 -20.91 -4.20
C ASP A 103 -0.21 -20.48 -4.87
N VAL A 104 -0.05 -19.16 -5.04
CA VAL A 104 1.00 -18.56 -5.86
C VAL A 104 1.80 -17.56 -5.04
N LEU A 105 3.11 -17.75 -5.01
CA LEU A 105 4.04 -16.75 -4.49
C LEU A 105 4.64 -15.97 -5.64
N VAL A 106 4.60 -14.64 -5.51
CA VAL A 106 5.09 -13.69 -6.50
C VAL A 106 6.39 -13.09 -5.98
N GLU A 107 7.47 -13.28 -6.71
CA GLU A 107 8.74 -12.63 -6.44
C GLU A 107 8.96 -11.51 -7.47
N VAL A 108 9.15 -10.30 -6.95
CA VAL A 108 9.48 -9.13 -7.74
C VAL A 108 11.01 -8.96 -7.71
N PRO A 109 11.70 -8.91 -8.87
CA PRO A 109 13.14 -8.71 -8.91
C PRO A 109 13.57 -7.48 -8.12
N SER A 110 14.61 -7.60 -7.29
CA SER A 110 15.09 -6.52 -6.41
C SER A 110 15.48 -5.24 -7.15
N ALA A 111 15.95 -5.35 -8.39
CA ALA A 111 16.23 -4.19 -9.27
C ALA A 111 14.97 -3.37 -9.60
N LEU A 112 13.81 -4.00 -9.53
CA LEU A 112 12.51 -3.40 -9.75
C LEU A 112 11.84 -3.07 -8.42
N ALA A 113 12.18 -3.73 -7.31
CA ALA A 113 11.62 -3.44 -6.00
C ALA A 113 11.62 -1.94 -5.62
N ALA A 114 12.56 -1.13 -6.13
CA ALA A 114 12.52 0.33 -5.95
C ALA A 114 11.34 1.05 -6.66
N SER A 115 10.82 0.51 -7.76
CA SER A 115 9.61 0.99 -8.44
C SER A 115 8.32 0.29 -7.97
N TYR A 116 8.45 -0.70 -7.08
CA TYR A 116 7.38 -1.61 -6.63
C TYR A 116 7.15 -1.64 -5.14
N ALA A 117 8.08 -1.12 -4.35
CA ALA A 117 7.82 -0.83 -2.96
C ALA A 117 6.49 -0.07 -2.96
N PRO A 118 5.46 -0.55 -2.24
CA PRO A 118 4.30 0.28 -2.00
C PRO A 118 4.89 1.61 -1.57
N ARG A 119 4.65 2.66 -2.36
CA ARG A 119 5.09 4.00 -1.99
C ARG A 119 4.54 4.15 -0.59
N ALA A 120 5.39 4.12 0.43
CA ALA A 120 4.89 4.05 1.80
C ALA A 120 4.07 5.34 1.97
N THR A 121 2.75 5.20 1.90
CA THR A 121 1.85 6.33 1.90
C THR A 121 1.70 6.76 3.35
N LEU A 122 1.69 8.06 3.54
CA LEU A 122 1.40 8.67 4.81
C LEU A 122 -0.04 9.16 4.75
N ASP A 123 -0.81 8.72 5.73
CA ASP A 123 -2.13 9.29 6.01
C ASP A 123 -1.96 10.42 7.03
N LEU A 124 -2.02 11.64 6.51
CA LEU A 124 -1.83 12.86 7.27
C LEU A 124 -3.16 13.56 7.50
N ASN A 125 -3.63 13.55 8.74
CA ASN A 125 -4.70 14.43 9.20
C ASN A 125 -4.23 15.90 9.24
N CYS A 126 -4.93 16.74 8.49
CA CYS A 126 -4.64 18.16 8.34
C CYS A 126 -5.79 19.01 8.88
N LEU A 127 -5.48 20.21 9.39
CA LEU A 127 -6.46 21.20 9.84
C LEU A 127 -6.01 22.59 9.40
N VAL A 128 -6.94 23.41 8.90
CA VAL A 128 -6.67 24.83 8.63
C VAL A 128 -6.76 25.60 9.94
N LEU A 129 -5.78 26.43 10.25
CA LEU A 129 -5.77 27.22 11.47
C LEU A 129 -7.00 28.14 11.52
N GLY A 130 -7.74 28.06 12.63
CA GLY A 130 -8.99 28.80 12.82
C GLY A 130 -10.26 28.03 12.43
N ASP A 131 -10.13 26.87 11.77
CA ASP A 131 -11.23 25.90 11.68
C ASP A 131 -11.40 25.13 12.99
N THR A 132 -12.56 24.50 13.15
CA THR A 132 -12.90 23.63 14.28
C THR A 132 -12.37 22.20 14.08
N PRO A 133 -12.11 21.43 15.16
CA PRO A 133 -11.59 20.06 15.06
C PRO A 133 -12.41 19.09 14.20
N ASP A 134 -13.72 19.30 14.06
CA ASP A 134 -14.59 18.52 13.17
C ASP A 134 -14.25 18.69 11.68
N ARG A 135 -13.45 19.70 11.33
CA ARG A 135 -13.02 19.99 9.95
C ARG A 135 -11.66 19.40 9.58
N ILE A 136 -11.07 18.60 10.48
CA ILE A 136 -9.88 17.80 10.18
C ILE A 136 -10.19 16.94 8.96
N PHE A 137 -9.23 16.90 8.04
CA PHE A 137 -9.36 16.15 6.80
C PHE A 137 -8.11 15.31 6.55
N PRO A 138 -8.27 14.06 6.09
CA PRO A 138 -7.14 13.21 5.77
C PRO A 138 -6.55 13.59 4.42
N VAL A 139 -5.23 13.50 4.30
CA VAL A 139 -4.47 13.60 3.06
C VAL A 139 -3.59 12.36 2.97
N GLU A 140 -3.77 11.59 1.89
CA GLU A 140 -2.91 10.46 1.58
C GLU A 140 -1.85 10.93 0.57
N LEU A 141 -0.58 10.66 0.88
CA LEU A 141 0.52 11.03 -0.01
C LEU A 141 1.72 10.10 0.18
N ALA A 142 2.47 9.85 -0.88
CA ALA A 142 3.67 9.01 -0.78
C ALA A 142 4.74 9.70 0.10
N ASN A 143 5.39 8.95 0.99
CA ASN A 143 6.43 9.49 1.86
C ASN A 143 7.67 10.02 1.09
N SER A 144 7.87 9.57 -0.15
CA SER A 144 8.94 10.03 -1.04
C SER A 144 8.68 11.40 -1.66
N GLU A 145 7.45 11.91 -1.56
CA GLU A 145 7.08 13.21 -2.10
C GLU A 145 7.51 14.35 -1.18
N THR A 146 7.42 15.57 -1.69
CA THR A 146 7.85 16.78 -1.00
C THR A 146 6.71 17.48 -0.28
N VAL A 147 7.05 18.36 0.66
CA VAL A 147 6.10 19.31 1.28
C VAL A 147 5.42 20.18 0.22
N GLY A 148 6.11 20.51 -0.89
CA GLY A 148 5.49 21.22 -2.02
C GLY A 148 4.32 20.45 -2.63
N ALA A 149 4.49 19.13 -2.86
CA ALA A 149 3.40 18.28 -3.32
C ALA A 149 2.25 18.19 -2.30
N LEU A 150 2.58 18.14 -1.01
CA LEU A 150 1.58 18.17 0.07
C LEU A 150 0.73 19.46 0.03
N ARG A 151 1.35 20.64 -0.21
CA ARG A 151 0.63 21.92 -0.32
C ARG A 151 -0.39 21.92 -1.46
N GLU A 152 -0.01 21.39 -2.62
CA GLU A 152 -0.92 21.27 -3.77
C GLU A 152 -2.13 20.39 -3.45
N VAL A 153 -1.91 19.25 -2.79
CA VAL A 153 -3.00 18.33 -2.42
C VAL A 153 -3.92 18.96 -1.37
N ILE A 154 -3.37 19.65 -0.37
CA ILE A 154 -4.15 20.40 0.62
C ILE A 154 -5.01 21.48 -0.06
N LYS A 155 -4.40 22.28 -0.94
CA LYS A 155 -5.11 23.31 -1.71
C LYS A 155 -6.24 22.72 -2.53
N SER A 156 -6.00 21.60 -3.22
CA SER A 156 -7.02 20.92 -4.00
C SER A 156 -8.17 20.40 -3.13
N LYS A 157 -7.89 19.86 -1.94
CA LYS A 157 -8.93 19.36 -1.02
C LYS A 157 -9.74 20.47 -0.36
N LYS A 158 -9.12 21.60 -0.06
CA LYS A 158 -9.74 22.76 0.60
C LYS A 158 -9.88 23.95 -0.35
N GLN A 159 -10.14 23.69 -1.63
CA GLN A 159 -10.15 24.72 -2.68
C GLN A 159 -11.09 25.90 -2.38
N HIS A 160 -12.22 25.63 -1.72
CA HIS A 160 -13.15 26.70 -1.31
C HIS A 160 -12.63 27.54 -0.15
N ALA A 161 -11.99 26.93 0.85
CA ALA A 161 -11.45 27.64 2.01
C ALA A 161 -10.14 28.36 1.69
N LEU A 162 -9.35 27.83 0.75
CA LEU A 162 -8.07 28.37 0.30
C LEU A 162 -8.19 29.06 -1.07
N HIS A 163 -9.40 29.53 -1.41
CA HIS A 163 -9.66 30.18 -2.68
C HIS A 163 -8.86 31.48 -2.80
N GLY A 164 -8.01 31.58 -3.84
CA GLY A 164 -7.18 32.75 -4.10
C GLY A 164 -5.83 32.77 -3.38
N VAL A 165 -5.49 31.71 -2.64
CA VAL A 165 -4.15 31.51 -2.08
C VAL A 165 -3.39 30.51 -2.95
N ASP A 166 -2.16 30.84 -3.32
CA ASP A 166 -1.30 29.93 -4.07
C ASP A 166 -0.72 28.85 -3.16
N ALA A 167 -0.53 27.63 -3.68
CA ALA A 167 -0.10 26.52 -2.86
C ALA A 167 1.27 26.77 -2.22
N ASP A 168 2.17 27.46 -2.93
CA ASP A 168 3.47 27.89 -2.45
C ASP A 168 3.41 28.93 -1.31
N GLN A 169 2.28 29.61 -1.14
CA GLN A 169 2.03 30.56 -0.05
C GLN A 169 1.49 29.88 1.21
N LEU A 170 1.11 28.60 1.16
CA LEU A 170 0.66 27.86 2.34
C LEU A 170 1.84 27.55 3.27
N SER A 171 1.71 27.93 4.53
CA SER A 171 2.65 27.55 5.59
C SER A 171 2.16 26.28 6.26
N LEU A 172 2.95 25.21 6.19
CA LEU A 172 2.58 23.94 6.84
C LEU A 172 3.40 23.75 8.11
N TYR A 173 2.75 23.39 9.20
CA TYR A 173 3.40 23.13 10.49
C TYR A 173 3.17 21.68 10.90
N ARG A 174 4.27 20.97 11.20
CA ARG A 174 4.20 19.61 11.75
C ARG A 174 3.72 19.67 13.19
N THR A 175 2.78 18.81 13.54
CA THR A 175 2.34 18.59 14.91
C THR A 175 2.05 17.10 15.15
N SER A 176 1.73 16.74 16.39
CA SER A 176 1.24 15.40 16.76
C SER A 176 0.33 15.55 17.97
N LEU A 177 -0.91 15.98 17.71
CA LEU A 177 -1.90 16.21 18.77
C LEU A 177 -3.01 15.16 18.67
N PRO A 178 -3.38 14.47 19.75
CA PRO A 178 -4.52 13.56 19.72
C PRO A 178 -5.80 14.35 19.43
N ASN A 179 -6.65 13.83 18.55
CA ASN A 179 -7.98 14.40 18.32
C ASN A 179 -8.95 14.01 19.43
N ASN A 180 -8.75 14.59 20.61
CA ASN A 180 -9.59 14.39 21.80
C ASN A 180 -10.23 15.72 22.23
N GLY A 181 -11.01 15.69 23.32
CA GLY A 181 -11.71 16.88 23.83
C GLY A 181 -10.79 18.04 24.25
N GLU A 182 -9.47 17.84 24.30
CA GLU A 182 -8.48 18.88 24.64
C GLU A 182 -7.80 19.49 23.40
N LEU A 183 -8.14 19.04 22.18
CA LEU A 183 -7.45 19.46 20.97
C LEU A 183 -7.54 20.98 20.73
N GLU A 184 -8.70 21.59 20.98
CA GLU A 184 -8.87 23.04 20.80
C GLU A 184 -7.95 23.85 21.74
N ASP A 185 -7.85 23.43 23.00
CA ASP A 185 -7.00 24.11 23.99
C ASP A 185 -5.51 23.94 23.65
N LYS A 186 -5.13 22.77 23.12
CA LYS A 186 -3.77 22.52 22.63
C LYS A 186 -3.45 23.34 21.38
N LEU A 187 -4.40 23.52 20.45
CA LEU A 187 -4.23 24.37 19.28
C LEU A 187 -4.05 25.85 19.66
N ARG A 188 -4.80 26.33 20.64
CA ARG A 188 -4.68 27.73 21.13
C ARG A 188 -3.37 28.01 21.84
N SER A 189 -2.78 26.99 22.46
CA SER A 189 -1.49 27.09 23.17
C SER A 189 -0.30 26.61 22.34
N LEU A 190 -0.53 26.17 21.09
CA LEU A 190 0.52 25.66 20.22
C LEU A 190 1.44 26.80 19.78
N ALA A 191 2.70 26.72 20.16
CA ALA A 191 3.74 27.54 19.55
C ALA A 191 4.15 26.88 18.24
N PHE A 192 3.86 27.54 17.13
CA PHE A 192 4.36 27.12 15.82
C PHE A 192 5.83 27.50 15.71
N ASP A 193 6.68 26.50 15.50
CA ASP A 193 8.09 26.70 15.13
C ASP A 193 8.19 27.18 13.67
N GLU A 194 9.31 26.89 13.01
CA GLU A 194 9.48 27.20 11.59
C GLU A 194 8.56 26.34 10.70
N PRO A 195 7.95 26.94 9.66
CA PRO A 195 7.14 26.20 8.72
C PRO A 195 7.98 25.19 7.92
N LEU A 196 7.35 24.11 7.51
CA LEU A 196 7.98 23.07 6.71
C LEU A 196 8.43 23.63 5.35
N LEU A 197 9.70 23.39 5.03
CA LEU A 197 10.30 23.77 3.75
C LEU A 197 9.70 22.97 2.61
N SER A 198 9.32 23.63 1.51
CA SER A 198 8.72 22.98 0.34
C SER A 198 9.58 21.87 -0.27
N THR A 199 10.91 21.94 -0.11
CA THR A 199 11.87 20.98 -0.64
C THR A 199 12.07 19.76 0.26
N SER A 200 11.57 19.79 1.51
CA SER A 200 11.72 18.67 2.43
C SER A 200 10.86 17.49 1.97
N VAL A 201 11.45 16.29 2.03
CA VAL A 201 10.77 15.03 1.72
C VAL A 201 9.97 14.58 2.93
N LEU A 202 8.74 14.10 2.74
CA LEU A 202 7.86 13.72 3.86
C LEU A 202 8.47 12.62 4.74
N ALA A 203 9.17 11.65 4.16
CA ALA A 203 9.88 10.59 4.90
C ALA A 203 10.97 11.14 5.85
N SER A 204 11.55 12.30 5.56
CA SER A 204 12.52 12.95 6.45
C SER A 204 11.85 13.70 7.61
N ILE A 205 10.59 14.07 7.44
CA ILE A 205 9.79 14.79 8.44
C ILE A 205 9.09 13.76 9.35
N PHE A 206 8.46 12.75 8.77
CA PHE A 206 7.77 11.67 9.44
C PHE A 206 8.66 10.43 9.47
N THR A 207 9.66 10.45 10.35
CA THR A 207 10.58 9.32 10.59
C THR A 207 9.87 8.10 11.17
N ASP A 208 8.81 8.36 11.94
CA ASP A 208 7.93 7.36 12.53
C ASP A 208 6.56 7.42 11.86
N LEU A 209 5.82 6.29 11.89
CA LEU A 209 4.48 6.24 11.32
C LEU A 209 3.58 7.27 12.04
N PRO A 210 2.86 8.13 11.30
CA PRO A 210 1.89 9.05 11.89
C PRO A 210 0.89 8.30 12.76
N LEU A 211 0.64 8.79 13.98
CA LEU A 211 -0.25 8.10 14.92
C LEU A 211 -1.70 8.23 14.46
N GLU A 212 -2.41 7.11 14.43
CA GLU A 212 -3.82 7.11 14.04
C GLU A 212 -4.65 8.01 14.96
N GLY A 213 -5.57 8.78 14.39
CA GLY A 213 -6.42 9.72 15.15
C GLY A 213 -5.71 10.97 15.69
N HIS A 214 -4.43 11.19 15.37
CA HIS A 214 -3.75 12.43 15.68
C HIS A 214 -3.89 13.45 14.54
N LEU A 215 -3.89 14.73 14.88
CA LEU A 215 -3.62 15.83 13.96
C LEU A 215 -2.13 15.88 13.69
N HIS A 216 -1.75 15.91 12.41
CA HIS A 216 -0.35 15.83 11.96
C HIS A 216 0.15 17.13 11.35
N ILE A 217 -0.72 17.87 10.66
CA ILE A 217 -0.38 19.11 9.96
C ILE A 217 -1.39 20.20 10.30
N VAL A 218 -0.90 21.39 10.61
CA VAL A 218 -1.70 22.63 10.65
C VAL A 218 -1.30 23.49 9.44
N VAL A 219 -2.31 24.04 8.77
CA VAL A 219 -2.22 24.89 7.56
C VAL A 219 -2.55 26.33 7.90
#